data_AF-A0A3D1G0B7-F1
#
_entry.id   AF-A0A3D1G0B7-F1
#
_cell.length_a   1.000
_cell.length_b   1.000
_cell.length_c   1.000
_cell.angle_alpha   90.00
_cell.angle_beta   90.00
_cell.angle_gamma   90.00
#
_symmetry.space_group_name_H-M   'P 1'
#
loop_
_entity.id
_entity.type
_entity.pdbx_description
1 polymer ?
#
loop_
_entity_poly.entity_id
_entity_poly.type
_entity_poly.pdbx_seq_one_letter_code
_entity_poly.pdbx_strand_id
1 'polypeptide(L)'
;IPEIVALLRKDQAIADRPVLGSGWVQGIRDWWQHKFLSMRCAIIGVVVGVIPGLGGSVVDWIAYGHTVQTTRDKQHFGSGEIRGVIGPESSNNAKEGGGLVPTLLFGIPGSGSMAIFIGALALLGSGELEVGQTMLKNNLNYTYSIVWMLGIANVMGTVLCIILSSQIAKLTNIRFALIAPYIFMIIAFAAFQSGQNLMDLVALFAIGLLGIMMRRFDWSRPAFLIGFVLANPVENYTNNATQIAGIRFARSLEAGFDYVASPIVITLLIITVISVVVGLRQAKNIRAEGEVGGGTKRAPLIFLFGMMGFIIYALVNTASIPQYAFVDAVFPVFVASVSLAAALGLMAQMMLKPENDAVFADRECDEETRQMPFGLWQTLAWFAGLLIATSIFGFIIALGGFLLLFFHYRARISPIRTIVQAIIGVMFMCGMAWTLNRDFPPGLLQHFITLPWPLG
;
A
#
# COMPACT_ATOMS: atom_id res chain seq x y z
N ILE A 1 -0.11 -6.95 4.92
CA ILE A 1 0.67 -8.13 5.35
C ILE A 1 2.13 -7.79 5.67
N PRO A 2 2.91 -7.11 4.81
CA PRO A 2 4.33 -6.87 5.07
C PRO A 2 4.62 -6.13 6.39
N GLU A 3 3.82 -5.11 6.70
CA GLU A 3 3.90 -4.33 7.94
C GLU A 3 3.63 -5.17 9.19
N ILE A 4 2.61 -6.04 9.11
CA ILE A 4 2.25 -6.94 10.20
C ILE A 4 3.42 -7.88 10.48
N VAL A 5 4.02 -8.48 9.45
CA VAL A 5 5.16 -9.38 9.61
C VAL A 5 6.36 -8.64 10.20
N ALA A 6 6.67 -7.44 9.72
CA ALA A 6 7.80 -6.67 10.25
C ALA A 6 7.63 -6.30 11.73
N LEU A 7 6.44 -5.84 12.13
CA LEU A 7 6.15 -5.51 13.52
C LEU A 7 6.11 -6.76 14.41
N LEU A 8 5.53 -7.87 13.91
CA LEU A 8 5.46 -9.14 14.64
C LEU A 8 6.82 -9.77 14.89
N ARG A 9 7.82 -9.45 14.07
CA ARG A 9 9.20 -9.90 14.26
C ARG A 9 9.91 -9.17 15.39
N LYS A 10 9.60 -7.89 15.63
CA LYS A 10 10.15 -7.13 16.76
C LYS A 10 9.63 -7.63 18.10
N ASP A 11 8.43 -8.22 18.15
CA ASP A 11 7.74 -8.75 19.35
C ASP A 11 7.67 -7.77 20.55
N GLN A 12 7.75 -6.48 20.25
CA GLN A 12 7.69 -5.40 21.22
C GLN A 12 6.38 -4.62 21.10
N ALA A 13 6.11 -3.82 22.12
CA ALA A 13 5.17 -2.72 22.00
C ALA A 13 5.70 -1.72 20.96
N ILE A 14 4.81 -0.97 20.31
CA ILE A 14 5.21 0.07 19.36
C ILE A 14 5.85 1.25 20.10
N ALA A 15 5.51 1.45 21.39
CA ALA A 15 6.06 2.49 22.24
C ALA A 15 7.08 1.93 23.25
N ASP A 16 8.27 2.55 23.33
CA ASP A 16 9.36 2.18 24.25
C ASP A 16 9.27 2.83 25.64
N ARG A 17 8.35 3.78 25.87
CA ARG A 17 8.24 4.51 27.15
C ARG A 17 6.80 4.54 27.67
N PRO A 18 6.54 4.05 28.90
CA PRO A 18 5.24 4.20 29.54
C PRO A 18 5.22 5.46 30.40
N VAL A 19 4.78 6.59 29.85
CA VAL A 19 4.08 7.63 30.64
C VAL A 19 3.08 8.34 29.72
N LEU A 20 1.83 7.89 29.77
CA LEU A 20 0.70 8.64 29.22
C LEU A 20 0.52 9.90 30.08
N GLY A 21 0.99 11.05 29.59
CA GLY A 21 0.80 12.34 30.24
C GLY A 21 -0.63 12.87 30.13
N SER A 22 -1.02 13.71 31.08
CA SER A 22 -2.17 14.62 30.93
C SER A 22 -1.73 15.85 30.12
N GLY A 23 -2.61 16.40 29.28
CA GLY A 23 -2.19 17.52 28.42
C GLY A 23 -3.11 17.89 27.25
N TRP A 24 -4.32 17.34 27.13
CA TRP A 24 -5.28 17.67 26.05
C TRP A 24 -5.45 19.16 25.82
N VAL A 25 -5.71 19.88 26.92
CA VAL A 25 -5.90 21.33 26.90
C VAL A 25 -4.61 22.05 26.49
N GLN A 26 -3.46 21.52 26.87
CA GLN A 26 -2.16 22.07 26.48
C GLN A 26 -1.90 21.85 24.99
N GLY A 27 -2.15 20.64 24.45
CA GLY A 27 -2.00 20.37 23.01
C GLY A 27 -2.92 21.23 22.14
N ILE A 28 -4.18 21.42 22.55
CA ILE A 28 -5.10 22.34 21.86
C ILE A 28 -4.60 23.79 21.94
N ARG A 29 -4.09 24.20 23.11
CA ARG A 29 -3.52 25.54 23.31
C ARG A 29 -2.27 25.76 22.46
N ASP A 30 -1.37 24.79 22.40
CA ASP A 30 -0.13 24.83 21.61
C ASP A 30 -0.46 24.92 20.12
N TRP A 31 -1.42 24.13 19.65
CA TRP A 31 -1.92 24.24 18.29
C TRP A 31 -2.53 25.63 18.01
N TRP A 32 -3.36 26.15 18.92
CA TRP A 32 -3.99 27.47 18.76
C TRP A 32 -2.95 28.61 18.68
N GLN A 33 -1.88 28.53 19.48
CA GLN A 33 -0.76 29.47 19.43
C GLN A 33 0.00 29.41 18.10
N HIS A 34 0.04 28.25 17.46
CA HIS A 34 0.75 28.01 16.20
C HIS A 34 -0.16 27.81 14.98
N LYS A 35 -1.42 28.28 15.02
CA LYS A 35 -2.40 28.12 13.93
C LYS A 35 -1.92 28.62 12.56
N PHE A 36 -1.10 29.67 12.53
CA PHE A 36 -0.54 30.19 11.28
C PHE A 36 0.52 29.26 10.68
N LEU A 37 1.32 28.60 11.52
CA LEU A 37 2.25 27.57 11.08
C LEU A 37 1.46 26.37 10.52
N SER A 38 0.45 25.92 11.27
CA SER A 38 -0.45 24.84 10.84
C SER A 38 -1.08 25.14 9.48
N MET A 39 -1.63 26.35 9.27
CA MET A 39 -2.22 26.76 7.99
C MET A 39 -1.20 26.80 6.85
N ARG A 40 0.00 27.34 7.06
CA ARG A 40 1.06 27.38 6.03
C ARG A 40 1.50 25.98 5.64
N CYS A 41 1.74 25.11 6.62
CA CYS A 41 2.10 23.72 6.36
C CYS A 41 0.96 22.93 5.72
N ALA A 42 -0.31 23.21 6.07
CA ALA A 42 -1.46 22.62 5.40
C ALA A 42 -1.54 23.02 3.92
N ILE A 43 -1.28 24.30 3.58
CA ILE A 43 -1.21 24.76 2.18
C ILE A 43 -0.09 24.02 1.43
N ILE A 44 1.09 23.88 2.04
CA ILE A 44 2.17 23.08 1.47
C ILE A 44 1.69 21.64 1.24
N GLY A 45 1.00 21.04 2.22
CA GLY A 45 0.41 19.72 2.12
C GLY A 45 -0.53 19.58 0.93
N VAL A 46 -1.48 20.50 0.77
CA VAL A 46 -2.42 20.50 -0.37
C VAL A 46 -1.68 20.64 -1.70
N VAL A 47 -0.79 21.62 -1.83
CA VAL A 47 -0.08 21.89 -3.09
C VAL A 47 0.79 20.70 -3.48
N VAL A 48 1.53 20.12 -2.54
CA VAL A 48 2.36 18.94 -2.80
C VAL A 48 1.50 17.71 -3.05
N GLY A 49 0.35 17.58 -2.37
CA GLY A 49 -0.61 16.50 -2.57
C GLY A 49 -1.24 16.48 -3.97
N VAL A 50 -1.46 17.65 -4.57
CA VAL A 50 -1.95 17.77 -5.96
C VAL A 50 -0.94 17.21 -6.97
N ILE A 51 0.35 17.21 -6.65
CA ILE A 51 1.40 16.71 -7.53
C ILE A 51 1.45 15.17 -7.44
N PRO A 52 1.15 14.44 -8.52
CA PRO A 52 1.14 12.98 -8.47
C PRO A 52 2.52 12.39 -8.18
N GLY A 53 2.57 11.31 -7.42
CA GLY A 53 3.80 10.54 -7.18
C GLY A 53 4.73 11.12 -6.10
N LEU A 54 4.48 12.33 -5.60
CA LEU A 54 5.16 12.83 -4.41
C LEU A 54 4.56 12.15 -3.16
N GLY A 55 5.23 11.11 -2.68
CA GLY A 55 4.84 10.31 -1.51
C GLY A 55 4.59 11.13 -0.24
N GLY A 56 3.94 10.52 0.78
CA GLY A 56 3.58 11.21 2.04
C GLY A 56 4.79 11.78 2.78
N SER A 57 5.82 10.96 2.92
CA SER A 57 7.04 11.29 3.66
C SER A 57 7.79 12.51 3.14
N VAL A 58 7.77 12.79 1.83
CA VAL A 58 8.44 13.97 1.26
C VAL A 58 7.78 15.26 1.75
N VAL A 59 6.46 15.25 1.89
CA VAL A 59 5.68 16.40 2.38
C VAL A 59 6.07 16.73 3.81
N ASP A 60 6.21 15.71 4.66
CA ASP A 60 6.58 15.89 6.07
C ASP A 60 7.96 16.52 6.21
N TRP A 61 8.94 16.10 5.38
CA TRP A 61 10.28 16.71 5.36
C TRP A 61 10.25 18.15 4.86
N ILE A 62 9.47 18.46 3.82
CA ILE A 62 9.32 19.84 3.32
C ILE A 62 8.65 20.71 4.39
N ALA A 63 7.60 20.22 5.03
CA ALA A 63 6.89 20.95 6.07
C ALA A 63 7.76 21.12 7.34
N TYR A 64 8.55 20.11 7.72
CA TYR A 64 9.50 20.20 8.81
C TYR A 64 10.60 21.24 8.49
N GLY A 65 11.19 21.17 7.30
CA GLY A 65 12.17 22.15 6.82
C GLY A 65 11.61 23.56 6.80
N HIS A 66 10.38 23.75 6.30
CA HIS A 66 9.68 25.02 6.34
C HIS A 66 9.47 25.52 7.78
N THR A 67 9.09 24.63 8.69
CA THR A 67 8.88 24.95 10.11
C THR A 67 10.16 25.44 10.78
N VAL A 68 11.28 24.74 10.55
CA VAL A 68 12.60 25.11 11.07
C VAL A 68 13.08 26.43 10.48
N GLN A 69 12.86 26.66 9.18
CA GLN A 69 13.30 27.88 8.50
C GLN A 69 12.49 29.12 8.91
N THR A 70 11.19 28.97 9.15
CA THR A 70 10.30 30.08 9.50
C THR A 70 10.35 30.47 10.97
N THR A 71 10.95 29.63 11.81
CA THR A 71 11.06 29.86 13.25
C THR A 71 12.38 30.56 13.60
N ARG A 72 12.33 31.56 14.49
CA ARG A 72 13.51 32.29 14.98
C ARG A 72 14.35 31.47 15.96
N ASP A 73 13.69 30.71 16.84
CA ASP A 73 14.33 29.81 17.81
C ASP A 73 14.40 28.39 17.26
N LYS A 74 15.62 27.88 17.07
CA LYS A 74 15.88 26.56 16.48
C LYS A 74 16.43 25.55 17.48
N GLN A 75 16.64 25.93 18.74
CA GLN A 75 17.47 25.16 19.68
C GLN A 75 16.85 23.82 20.09
N HIS A 76 15.52 23.71 20.07
CA HIS A 76 14.81 22.53 20.60
C HIS A 76 14.28 21.58 19.51
N PHE A 77 14.49 21.87 18.22
CA PHE A 77 14.11 20.96 17.14
C PHE A 77 14.87 19.63 17.26
N GLY A 78 14.15 18.51 17.09
CA GLY A 78 14.69 17.16 17.31
C GLY A 78 14.60 16.67 18.76
N SER A 79 14.26 17.53 19.72
CA SER A 79 14.10 17.17 21.15
C SER A 79 12.63 17.09 21.62
N GLY A 80 11.68 17.04 20.67
CA GLY A 80 10.25 17.02 20.97
C GLY A 80 9.55 18.39 20.92
N GLU A 81 10.18 19.39 20.30
CA GLU A 81 9.58 20.71 20.02
C GLU A 81 8.22 20.58 19.31
N ILE A 82 7.18 21.17 19.90
CA ILE A 82 5.78 21.01 19.45
C ILE A 82 5.56 21.57 18.04
N ARG A 83 6.27 22.63 17.67
CA ARG A 83 6.22 23.20 16.30
C ARG A 83 6.66 22.18 15.26
N GLY A 84 7.69 21.37 15.60
CA GLY A 84 8.19 20.28 14.77
C GLY A 84 7.21 19.11 14.60
N VAL A 85 6.13 19.07 15.38
CA VAL A 85 5.02 18.12 15.22
C VAL A 85 3.85 18.78 14.48
N ILE A 86 3.43 19.97 14.91
CA ILE A 86 2.28 20.69 14.33
C ILE A 86 2.45 20.91 12.82
N GLY A 87 3.63 21.33 12.37
CA GLY A 87 3.90 21.61 10.96
C GLY A 87 3.72 20.35 10.08
N PRO A 88 4.55 19.32 10.26
CA PRO A 88 4.45 18.07 9.50
C PRO A 88 3.07 17.42 9.58
N GLU A 89 2.48 17.29 10.78
CA GLU A 89 1.15 16.66 10.94
C GLU A 89 0.03 17.44 10.24
N SER A 90 0.10 18.78 10.24
CA SER A 90 -0.84 19.61 9.49
C SER A 90 -0.70 19.41 7.99
N SER A 91 0.53 19.28 7.49
CA SER A 91 0.77 19.03 6.07
C SER A 91 0.35 17.64 5.64
N ASN A 92 0.63 16.61 6.46
CA ASN A 92 0.30 15.23 6.19
C ASN A 92 -1.21 15.05 6.04
N ASN A 93 -1.99 15.59 6.98
CA ASN A 93 -3.45 15.49 6.93
C ASN A 93 -4.06 16.30 5.77
N ALA A 94 -3.53 17.49 5.49
CA ALA A 94 -4.01 18.33 4.38
C ALA A 94 -3.64 17.75 3.00
N LYS A 95 -2.53 17.01 2.93
CA LYS A 95 -2.06 16.34 1.71
C LYS A 95 -3.08 15.34 1.17
N GLU A 96 -3.75 14.58 2.03
CA GLU A 96 -4.77 13.62 1.58
C GLU A 96 -5.92 14.32 0.82
N GLY A 97 -6.31 15.52 1.26
CA GLY A 97 -7.27 16.36 0.52
C GLY A 97 -6.73 16.86 -0.82
N GLY A 98 -5.46 17.29 -0.88
CA GLY A 98 -4.80 17.65 -2.13
C GLY A 98 -4.66 16.47 -3.10
N GLY A 99 -4.38 15.27 -2.56
CA GLY A 99 -4.21 14.03 -3.32
C GLY A 99 -5.50 13.55 -3.99
N LEU A 100 -6.67 13.89 -3.45
CA LEU A 100 -7.94 13.59 -4.11
C LEU A 100 -8.14 14.35 -5.42
N VAL A 101 -7.54 15.53 -5.58
CA VAL A 101 -7.74 16.37 -6.77
C VAL A 101 -7.30 15.63 -8.04
N PRO A 102 -6.02 15.23 -8.21
CA PRO A 102 -5.61 14.47 -9.40
C PRO A 102 -6.25 13.08 -9.45
N THR A 103 -6.51 12.48 -8.28
CA THR A 103 -7.12 11.16 -8.17
C THR A 103 -8.51 11.16 -8.79
N LEU A 104 -9.41 12.07 -8.37
CA LEU A 104 -10.79 12.14 -8.88
C LEU A 104 -10.87 12.74 -10.29
N LEU A 105 -10.02 13.73 -10.61
CA LEU A 105 -10.04 14.39 -11.92
C LEU A 105 -9.50 13.52 -13.04
N PHE A 106 -8.37 12.85 -12.80
CA PHE A 106 -7.63 12.15 -13.84
C PHE A 106 -7.60 10.64 -13.64
N GLY A 107 -8.09 10.12 -12.52
CA GLY A 107 -7.91 8.72 -12.15
C GLY A 107 -6.46 8.39 -11.79
N ILE A 108 -5.60 9.41 -11.56
CA ILE A 108 -4.17 9.24 -11.32
C ILE A 108 -3.90 9.43 -9.81
N PRO A 109 -3.57 8.36 -9.06
CA PRO A 109 -3.33 8.44 -7.63
C PRO A 109 -2.04 9.21 -7.33
N GLY A 110 -2.12 10.15 -6.39
CA GLY A 110 -0.94 10.90 -5.92
C GLY A 110 -0.05 10.14 -4.94
N SER A 111 -0.56 9.06 -4.33
CA SER A 111 0.11 8.26 -3.31
C SER A 111 -0.37 6.81 -3.33
N GLY A 112 0.31 5.93 -2.59
CA GLY A 112 -0.15 4.56 -2.39
C GLY A 112 -1.52 4.47 -1.68
N SER A 113 -1.83 5.39 -0.75
CA SER A 113 -3.17 5.46 -0.11
C SER A 113 -4.27 5.78 -1.12
N MET A 114 -4.01 6.72 -2.04
CA MET A 114 -4.96 7.08 -3.10
C MET A 114 -5.14 5.97 -4.13
N ALA A 115 -4.11 5.16 -4.40
CA ALA A 115 -4.26 3.98 -5.25
C ALA A 115 -5.21 2.95 -4.61
N ILE A 116 -5.06 2.69 -3.31
CA ILE A 116 -6.00 1.84 -2.56
C ILE A 116 -7.41 2.42 -2.59
N PHE A 117 -7.55 3.75 -2.47
CA PHE A 117 -8.85 4.42 -2.56
C PHE A 117 -9.53 4.23 -3.93
N ILE A 118 -8.82 4.41 -5.05
CA ILE A 118 -9.36 4.12 -6.40
C ILE A 118 -9.76 2.64 -6.50
N GLY A 119 -8.90 1.72 -6.03
CA GLY A 119 -9.22 0.30 -6.04
C GLY A 119 -10.46 -0.03 -5.21
N ALA A 120 -10.62 0.60 -4.03
CA ALA A 120 -11.79 0.43 -3.18
C ALA A 120 -13.06 1.00 -3.83
N LEU A 121 -12.99 2.16 -4.49
CA LEU A 121 -14.12 2.72 -5.23
C LEU A 121 -14.54 1.84 -6.41
N ALA A 122 -13.58 1.30 -7.16
CA ALA A 122 -13.85 0.37 -8.24
C ALA A 122 -14.58 -0.89 -7.74
N LEU A 123 -14.16 -1.42 -6.57
CA LEU A 123 -14.81 -2.58 -5.94
C LEU A 123 -16.20 -2.25 -5.37
N LEU A 124 -16.34 -1.16 -4.59
CA LEU A 124 -17.62 -0.77 -3.98
C LEU A 124 -18.66 -0.37 -5.02
N GLY A 125 -18.24 0.30 -6.09
CA GLY A 125 -19.11 0.71 -7.19
C GLY A 125 -19.47 -0.43 -8.14
N SER A 126 -19.11 -1.68 -7.82
CA SER A 126 -19.31 -2.85 -8.69
C SER A 126 -18.76 -2.64 -10.12
N GLY A 127 -17.68 -1.87 -10.26
CA GLY A 127 -17.08 -1.50 -11.54
C GLY A 127 -17.75 -0.35 -12.30
N GLU A 128 -18.89 0.18 -11.83
CA GLU A 128 -19.60 1.30 -12.51
C GLU A 128 -18.96 2.67 -12.23
N LEU A 129 -18.28 2.80 -11.09
CA LEU A 129 -17.62 4.03 -10.66
C LEU A 129 -16.17 4.04 -11.12
N GLU A 130 -15.96 4.42 -12.39
CA GLU A 130 -14.63 4.70 -12.93
C GLU A 130 -14.17 6.11 -12.50
N VAL A 131 -13.14 6.15 -11.65
CA VAL A 131 -12.53 7.40 -11.21
C VAL A 131 -11.83 8.09 -12.38
N GLY A 132 -12.07 9.39 -12.55
CA GLY A 132 -11.49 10.20 -13.62
C GLY A 132 -12.54 11.10 -14.27
N GLN A 133 -12.29 11.50 -15.52
CA GLN A 133 -13.15 12.44 -16.23
C GLN A 133 -14.60 11.95 -16.38
N THR A 134 -14.80 10.65 -16.57
CA THR A 134 -16.12 10.03 -16.66
C THR A 134 -16.92 10.25 -15.38
N MET A 135 -16.27 10.14 -14.21
CA MET A 135 -16.93 10.38 -12.93
C MET A 135 -17.47 11.81 -12.81
N LEU A 136 -16.69 12.80 -13.25
CA LEU A 136 -17.10 14.21 -13.18
C LEU A 136 -18.20 14.57 -14.15
N LYS A 137 -18.24 13.91 -15.31
CA LYS A 137 -19.26 14.16 -16.34
C LYS A 137 -20.58 13.45 -16.02
N ASN A 138 -20.50 12.16 -15.68
CA ASN A 138 -21.66 11.29 -15.59
C ASN A 138 -22.13 11.09 -14.14
N ASN A 139 -21.23 11.24 -13.17
CA ASN A 139 -21.42 10.84 -11.77
C ASN A 139 -21.07 11.98 -10.80
N LEU A 140 -21.36 13.23 -11.18
CA LEU A 140 -20.95 14.44 -10.44
C LEU A 140 -21.46 14.44 -8.99
N ASN A 141 -22.64 13.86 -8.75
CA ASN A 141 -23.22 13.69 -7.42
C ASN A 141 -22.29 12.88 -6.49
N TYR A 142 -21.66 11.81 -7.01
CA TYR A 142 -20.71 11.00 -6.27
C TYR A 142 -19.42 11.76 -5.99
N THR A 143 -18.92 12.52 -6.98
CA THR A 143 -17.72 13.35 -6.78
C THR A 143 -17.95 14.38 -5.67
N TYR A 144 -19.07 15.12 -5.69
CA TYR A 144 -19.37 16.07 -4.63
C TYR A 144 -19.56 15.38 -3.28
N SER A 145 -20.22 14.22 -3.26
CA SER A 145 -20.40 13.45 -2.03
C SER A 145 -19.06 13.03 -1.44
N ILE A 146 -18.11 12.55 -2.24
CA ILE A 146 -16.76 12.17 -1.79
C ILE A 146 -16.01 13.37 -1.22
N VAL A 147 -16.05 14.52 -1.89
CA VAL A 147 -15.35 15.73 -1.44
C VAL A 147 -15.91 16.21 -0.09
N TRP A 148 -17.24 16.28 0.05
CA TRP A 148 -17.87 16.66 1.31
C TRP A 148 -17.68 15.62 2.41
N MET A 149 -17.79 14.32 2.07
CA MET A 149 -17.55 13.23 2.99
C MET A 149 -16.11 13.22 3.50
N LEU A 150 -15.11 13.54 2.68
CA LEU A 150 -13.73 13.68 3.15
C LEU A 150 -13.63 14.80 4.19
N GLY A 151 -14.20 15.97 3.89
CA GLY A 151 -14.20 17.10 4.83
C GLY A 151 -14.83 16.72 6.17
N ILE A 152 -16.01 16.10 6.13
CA ILE A 152 -16.73 15.63 7.32
C ILE A 152 -15.93 14.52 8.04
N ALA A 153 -15.38 13.55 7.30
CA ALA A 153 -14.60 12.45 7.86
C ALA A 153 -13.33 12.94 8.56
N ASN A 154 -12.67 13.97 8.05
CA ASN A 154 -11.52 14.58 8.72
C ASN A 154 -11.92 15.29 10.02
N VAL A 155 -13.05 15.99 10.05
CA VAL A 155 -13.57 16.63 11.27
C VAL A 155 -13.98 15.57 12.29
N MET A 156 -14.78 14.60 11.88
CA MET A 156 -15.22 13.49 12.73
C MET A 156 -14.03 12.66 13.22
N GLY A 157 -13.09 12.35 12.35
CA GLY A 157 -11.86 11.63 12.67
C GLY A 157 -11.01 12.40 13.67
N THR A 158 -10.91 13.72 13.55
CA THR A 158 -10.20 14.55 14.54
C THR A 158 -10.88 14.46 15.91
N VAL A 159 -12.20 14.63 15.98
CA VAL A 159 -12.96 14.50 17.23
C VAL A 159 -12.80 13.11 17.84
N LEU A 160 -12.91 12.07 17.02
CA LEU A 160 -12.78 10.68 17.46
C LEU A 160 -11.36 10.38 17.95
N CYS A 161 -10.33 10.85 17.24
CA CYS A 161 -8.94 10.74 17.66
C CYS A 161 -8.69 11.46 18.98
N ILE A 162 -9.26 12.65 19.21
CA ILE A 162 -9.14 13.36 20.49
C ILE A 162 -9.77 12.55 21.62
N ILE A 163 -10.97 11.99 21.42
CA ILE A 163 -11.68 11.21 22.43
C ILE A 163 -10.97 9.87 22.72
N LEU A 164 -10.56 9.15 21.66
CA LEU A 164 -10.01 7.80 21.75
C LEU A 164 -8.51 7.75 21.96
N SER A 165 -7.79 8.83 21.72
CA SER A 165 -6.36 9.02 21.96
C SER A 165 -5.79 8.28 23.18
N SER A 166 -6.43 8.38 24.34
CA SER A 166 -5.97 7.74 25.58
C SER A 166 -6.01 6.22 25.47
N GLN A 167 -6.99 5.67 24.74
CA GLN A 167 -7.10 4.25 24.45
C GLN A 167 -6.18 3.83 23.30
N ILE A 168 -6.06 4.66 22.26
CA ILE A 168 -5.13 4.44 21.13
C ILE A 168 -3.68 4.38 21.65
N ALA A 169 -3.30 5.27 22.55
CA ALA A 169 -1.97 5.26 23.16
C ALA A 169 -1.77 4.11 24.15
N LYS A 170 -2.84 3.52 24.71
CA LYS A 170 -2.71 2.25 25.44
C LYS A 170 -2.51 1.08 24.48
N LEU A 171 -3.14 1.11 23.31
CA LEU A 171 -3.00 0.09 22.27
C LEU A 171 -1.55 -0.03 21.79
N THR A 172 -0.81 1.09 21.70
CA THR A 172 0.63 1.06 21.33
C THR A 172 1.52 0.39 22.36
N ASN A 173 1.06 0.24 23.61
CA ASN A 173 1.76 -0.48 24.68
C ASN A 173 1.45 -1.98 24.68
N ILE A 174 0.46 -2.43 23.91
CA ILE A 174 0.14 -3.85 23.79
C ILE A 174 1.18 -4.49 22.85
N ARG A 175 1.73 -5.62 23.28
CA ARG A 175 2.65 -6.41 22.45
C ARG A 175 1.98 -6.79 21.13
N PHE A 176 2.62 -6.46 20.01
CA PHE A 176 2.04 -6.65 18.68
C PHE A 176 1.68 -8.12 18.39
N ALA A 177 2.38 -9.08 19.01
CA ALA A 177 2.05 -10.51 18.92
C ALA A 177 0.64 -10.87 19.41
N LEU A 178 0.01 -10.06 20.27
CA LEU A 178 -1.38 -10.31 20.68
C LEU A 178 -2.40 -9.80 19.67
N ILE A 179 -2.02 -8.80 18.87
CA ILE A 179 -2.92 -8.11 17.93
C ILE A 179 -2.82 -8.74 16.53
N ALA A 180 -1.61 -9.12 16.12
CA ALA A 180 -1.31 -9.66 14.80
C ALA A 180 -2.23 -10.82 14.33
N PRO A 181 -2.53 -11.85 15.14
CA PRO A 181 -3.37 -12.96 14.68
C PRO A 181 -4.81 -12.52 14.38
N TYR A 182 -5.36 -11.58 15.14
CA TYR A 182 -6.70 -11.03 14.88
C TYR A 182 -6.74 -10.17 13.60
N ILE A 183 -5.71 -9.35 13.37
CA ILE A 183 -5.62 -8.57 12.13
C ILE A 183 -5.55 -9.53 10.92
N PHE A 184 -4.70 -10.56 11.00
CA PHE A 184 -4.56 -11.52 9.90
C PHE A 184 -5.86 -12.28 9.61
N MET A 185 -6.56 -12.69 10.66
CA MET A 185 -7.87 -13.34 10.57
C MET A 185 -8.90 -12.46 9.82
N ILE A 186 -8.99 -11.18 10.17
CA ILE A 186 -9.89 -10.23 9.49
C ILE A 186 -9.50 -10.06 8.02
N ILE A 187 -8.20 -9.92 7.72
CA ILE A 187 -7.71 -9.78 6.34
C ILE A 187 -8.00 -11.03 5.51
N ALA A 188 -7.77 -12.23 6.07
CA ALA A 188 -8.04 -13.49 5.38
C ALA A 188 -9.54 -13.65 5.06
N PHE A 189 -10.40 -13.36 6.03
CA PHE A 189 -11.84 -13.37 5.82
C PHE A 189 -12.29 -12.32 4.79
N ALA A 190 -11.76 -11.10 4.85
CA ALA A 190 -12.07 -10.05 3.88
C ALA A 190 -11.63 -10.41 2.45
N ALA A 191 -10.48 -11.06 2.29
CA ALA A 191 -10.01 -11.51 0.96
C ALA A 191 -10.91 -12.59 0.38
N PHE A 192 -11.32 -13.56 1.20
CA PHE A 192 -12.24 -14.61 0.78
C PHE A 192 -13.65 -14.09 0.45
N GLN A 193 -14.08 -13.01 1.10
CA GLN A 193 -15.43 -12.47 0.98
C GLN A 193 -15.82 -12.11 -0.46
N SER A 194 -14.86 -11.76 -1.31
CA SER A 194 -15.11 -11.32 -2.68
C SER A 194 -15.46 -12.48 -3.62
N GLY A 195 -14.62 -13.51 -3.67
CA GLY A 195 -14.76 -14.62 -4.63
C GLY A 195 -15.30 -15.91 -4.03
N GLN A 196 -15.35 -16.00 -2.69
CA GLN A 196 -15.69 -17.23 -1.94
C GLN A 196 -14.88 -18.44 -2.41
N ASN A 197 -13.64 -18.21 -2.85
CA ASN A 197 -12.75 -19.23 -3.36
C ASN A 197 -11.49 -19.32 -2.48
N LEU A 198 -11.04 -20.53 -2.19
CA LEU A 198 -9.75 -20.79 -1.53
C LEU A 198 -8.58 -20.14 -2.28
N MET A 199 -8.68 -19.99 -3.60
CA MET A 199 -7.69 -19.28 -4.42
C MET A 199 -7.52 -17.81 -4.03
N ASP A 200 -8.53 -17.17 -3.43
CA ASP A 200 -8.42 -15.79 -2.93
C ASP A 200 -7.43 -15.71 -1.75
N LEU A 201 -7.44 -16.73 -0.88
CA LEU A 201 -6.49 -16.84 0.23
C LEU A 201 -5.07 -17.13 -0.27
N VAL A 202 -4.94 -17.98 -1.30
CA VAL A 202 -3.64 -18.24 -1.96
C VAL A 202 -3.10 -16.98 -2.60
N ALA A 203 -3.93 -16.22 -3.30
CA ALA A 203 -3.57 -14.94 -3.90
C ALA A 203 -3.16 -13.92 -2.82
N LEU A 204 -3.92 -13.82 -1.73
CA LEU A 204 -3.59 -12.96 -0.59
C LEU A 204 -2.19 -13.31 -0.02
N PHE A 205 -1.89 -14.59 0.16
CA PHE A 205 -0.59 -15.03 0.65
C PHE A 205 0.53 -14.76 -0.36
N ALA A 206 0.31 -15.04 -1.64
CA ALA A 206 1.30 -14.82 -2.70
C ALA A 206 1.64 -13.33 -2.87
N ILE A 207 0.63 -12.44 -2.94
CA ILE A 207 0.82 -10.99 -3.00
C ILE A 207 1.42 -10.46 -1.70
N GLY A 208 0.99 -11.00 -0.55
CA GLY A 208 1.58 -10.69 0.75
C GLY A 208 3.08 -11.02 0.81
N LEU A 209 3.47 -12.19 0.30
CA LEU A 209 4.86 -12.63 0.19
C LEU A 209 5.66 -11.74 -0.77
N LEU A 210 5.11 -11.43 -1.95
CA LEU A 210 5.70 -10.48 -2.89
C LEU A 210 5.98 -9.14 -2.20
N GLY A 211 4.99 -8.58 -1.51
CA GLY A 211 5.14 -7.33 -0.78
C GLY A 211 6.19 -7.39 0.33
N ILE A 212 6.38 -8.55 0.98
CA ILE A 212 7.44 -8.76 1.96
C ILE A 212 8.81 -8.80 1.29
N MET A 213 8.95 -9.50 0.16
CA MET A 213 10.20 -9.54 -0.60
C MET A 213 10.57 -8.17 -1.15
N MET A 214 9.60 -7.43 -1.69
CA MET A 214 9.79 -6.05 -2.11
C MET A 214 10.29 -5.17 -0.96
N ARG A 215 9.69 -5.30 0.23
CA ARG A 215 10.16 -4.57 1.42
C ARG A 215 11.58 -4.97 1.82
N ARG A 216 11.89 -6.27 1.79
CA ARG A 216 13.21 -6.80 2.14
C ARG A 216 14.32 -6.24 1.26
N PHE A 217 14.07 -6.15 -0.05
CA PHE A 217 15.05 -5.69 -1.04
C PHE A 217 14.92 -4.20 -1.42
N ASP A 218 14.17 -3.42 -0.64
CA ASP A 218 13.94 -1.98 -0.83
C ASP A 218 13.27 -1.57 -2.16
N TRP A 219 12.44 -2.45 -2.72
CA TRP A 219 11.58 -2.11 -3.87
C TRP A 219 10.36 -1.32 -3.42
N SER A 220 9.98 -0.30 -4.20
CA SER A 220 8.86 0.58 -3.88
C SER A 220 7.50 -0.14 -4.01
N ARG A 221 6.95 -0.56 -2.88
CA ARG A 221 5.60 -1.15 -2.77
C ARG A 221 4.49 -0.17 -3.17
N PRO A 222 4.55 1.13 -2.80
CA PRO A 222 3.58 2.10 -3.30
C PRO A 222 3.61 2.23 -4.83
N ALA A 223 4.78 2.21 -5.47
CA ALA A 223 4.87 2.29 -6.93
C ALA A 223 4.22 1.06 -7.60
N PHE A 224 4.42 -0.14 -7.04
CA PHE A 224 3.74 -1.34 -7.52
C PHE A 224 2.22 -1.24 -7.38
N LEU A 225 1.71 -0.78 -6.23
CA LEU A 225 0.26 -0.60 -6.03
C LEU A 225 -0.33 0.43 -7.00
N ILE A 226 0.37 1.54 -7.25
CA ILE A 226 -0.05 2.54 -8.23
C ILE A 226 -0.13 1.91 -9.63
N GLY A 227 0.90 1.17 -10.05
CA GLY A 227 0.90 0.48 -11.35
C GLY A 227 -0.22 -0.55 -11.47
N PHE A 228 -0.49 -1.32 -10.41
CA PHE A 228 -1.56 -2.32 -10.38
C PHE A 228 -2.95 -1.69 -10.57
N VAL A 229 -3.24 -0.62 -9.83
CA VAL A 229 -4.56 0.03 -9.89
C VAL A 229 -4.77 0.80 -11.19
N LEU A 230 -3.70 1.37 -11.74
CA LEU A 230 -3.74 2.12 -13.01
C LEU A 230 -3.68 1.24 -14.26
N ALA A 231 -3.40 -0.07 -14.13
CA ALA A 231 -3.17 -0.93 -15.28
C ALA A 231 -4.33 -0.88 -16.28
N ASN A 232 -5.55 -1.16 -15.84
CA ASN A 232 -6.72 -1.20 -16.73
C ASN A 232 -7.04 0.17 -17.36
N PRO A 233 -7.12 1.30 -16.61
CA PRO A 233 -7.36 2.60 -17.23
C PRO A 233 -6.27 2.98 -18.25
N VAL A 234 -5.00 2.78 -17.92
CA VAL A 234 -3.89 3.14 -18.81
C VAL A 234 -3.88 2.26 -20.06
N GLU A 235 -4.18 0.97 -19.93
CA GLU A 235 -4.37 0.06 -21.06
C GLU A 235 -5.49 0.55 -21.98
N ASN A 236 -6.67 0.84 -21.43
CA ASN A 236 -7.82 1.34 -22.20
C ASN A 236 -7.50 2.64 -22.93
N TYR A 237 -6.87 3.61 -22.26
CA TYR A 237 -6.48 4.88 -22.89
C TYR A 237 -5.40 4.71 -23.95
N THR A 238 -4.45 3.79 -23.74
CA THR A 238 -3.40 3.45 -24.72
C THR A 238 -4.01 2.78 -25.94
N ASN A 239 -4.96 1.87 -25.75
CA ASN A 239 -5.67 1.19 -26.83
C ASN A 239 -6.49 2.19 -27.65
N ASN A 240 -7.22 3.09 -26.99
CA ASN A 240 -7.97 4.17 -27.66
C ASN A 240 -7.04 5.10 -28.45
N ALA A 241 -5.93 5.54 -27.84
CA ALA A 241 -4.96 6.39 -28.52
C ALA A 241 -4.32 5.71 -29.73
N THR A 242 -4.01 4.41 -29.62
CA THR A 242 -3.41 3.62 -30.70
C THR A 242 -4.38 3.38 -31.84
N GLN A 243 -5.66 3.11 -31.55
CA GLN A 243 -6.70 2.98 -32.57
C GLN A 243 -6.92 4.28 -33.33
N ILE A 244 -7.02 5.40 -32.61
CA ILE A 244 -7.17 6.74 -33.23
C ILE A 244 -5.97 7.04 -34.13
N ALA A 245 -4.76 6.82 -33.62
CA ALA A 245 -3.54 7.01 -34.40
C ALA A 245 -3.54 6.10 -35.64
N GLY A 246 -3.86 4.80 -35.47
CA GLY A 246 -3.91 3.83 -36.56
C GLY A 246 -4.88 4.24 -37.69
N ILE A 247 -6.09 4.69 -37.35
CA ILE A 247 -7.08 5.17 -38.31
C ILE A 247 -6.56 6.41 -39.07
N ARG A 248 -5.89 7.34 -38.37
CA ARG A 248 -5.34 8.57 -38.99
C ARG A 248 -4.19 8.26 -39.94
N PHE A 249 -3.25 7.41 -39.52
CA PHE A 249 -2.13 6.98 -40.36
C PHE A 249 -2.58 6.13 -41.56
N ALA A 250 -3.62 5.31 -41.40
CA ALA A 250 -4.21 4.54 -42.50
C ALA A 250 -4.85 5.43 -43.58
N ARG A 251 -5.34 6.62 -43.20
CA ARG A 251 -5.92 7.59 -44.14
C ARG A 251 -4.85 8.27 -44.99
N SER A 252 -3.76 8.72 -44.38
CA SER A 252 -2.61 9.33 -45.05
C SER A 252 -1.49 9.61 -44.03
N LEU A 253 -0.24 9.65 -44.48
CA LEU A 253 0.88 10.08 -43.62
C LEU A 253 0.69 11.50 -43.08
N GLU A 254 0.18 12.43 -43.89
CA GLU A 254 -0.10 13.81 -43.48
C GLU A 254 -1.10 13.86 -42.30
N ALA A 255 -2.26 13.21 -42.44
CA ALA A 255 -3.25 13.14 -41.36
C ALA A 255 -2.73 12.47 -40.06
N GLY A 256 -1.77 11.55 -40.16
CA GLY A 256 -1.10 10.96 -39.01
C GLY A 256 -0.17 11.96 -38.30
N PHE A 257 0.65 12.68 -39.08
CA PHE A 257 1.52 13.72 -38.54
C PHE A 257 0.75 14.91 -37.98
N ASP A 258 -0.36 15.32 -38.60
CA ASP A 258 -1.25 16.37 -38.08
C ASP A 258 -1.80 16.03 -36.69
N TYR A 259 -2.15 14.76 -36.47
CA TYR A 259 -2.61 14.29 -35.16
C TYR A 259 -1.50 14.38 -34.11
N VAL A 260 -0.29 13.90 -34.43
CA VAL A 260 0.87 13.93 -33.51
C VAL A 260 1.33 15.36 -33.24
N ALA A 261 1.31 16.22 -34.27
CA ALA A 261 1.67 17.63 -34.18
C ALA A 261 0.56 18.51 -33.60
N SER A 262 -0.58 17.92 -33.20
CA SER A 262 -1.65 18.68 -32.58
C SER A 262 -1.17 19.33 -31.26
N PRO A 263 -1.59 20.57 -30.96
CA PRO A 263 -1.13 21.29 -29.77
C PRO A 263 -1.35 20.51 -28.46
N ILE A 264 -2.43 19.73 -28.38
CA ILE A 264 -2.78 18.93 -27.22
C ILE A 264 -1.76 17.78 -27.04
N VAL A 265 -1.47 17.03 -28.12
CA VAL A 265 -0.52 15.91 -28.06
C VAL A 265 0.88 16.40 -27.72
N ILE A 266 1.33 17.49 -28.35
CA ILE A 266 2.62 18.11 -28.03
C ILE A 266 2.68 18.54 -26.56
N THR A 267 1.63 19.20 -26.06
CA THR A 267 1.57 19.64 -24.66
C THR A 267 1.64 18.46 -23.70
N LEU A 268 0.87 17.40 -23.95
CA LEU A 268 0.89 16.18 -23.13
C LEU A 268 2.25 15.48 -23.20
N LEU A 269 2.90 15.45 -24.37
CA LEU A 269 4.23 14.87 -24.54
C LEU A 269 5.28 15.66 -23.76
N ILE A 270 5.24 17.00 -23.83
CA ILE A 270 6.12 17.87 -23.04
C ILE A 270 5.90 17.63 -21.54
N ILE A 271 4.65 17.60 -21.07
CA ILE A 271 4.34 17.32 -19.66
C ILE A 271 4.86 15.95 -19.24
N THR A 272 4.71 14.93 -20.09
CA THR A 272 5.18 13.57 -19.83
C THR A 272 6.70 13.53 -19.73
N VAL A 273 7.42 14.14 -20.68
CA VAL A 273 8.88 14.22 -20.66
C VAL A 273 9.38 14.98 -19.43
N ILE A 274 8.77 16.12 -19.11
CA ILE A 274 9.11 16.89 -17.90
C ILE A 274 8.88 16.03 -16.65
N SER A 275 7.74 15.34 -16.55
CA SER A 275 7.40 14.49 -15.41
C SER A 275 8.40 13.34 -15.24
N VAL A 276 8.80 12.68 -16.32
CA VAL A 276 9.82 11.61 -16.29
C VAL A 276 11.18 12.17 -15.89
N VAL A 277 11.62 13.30 -16.46
CA VAL A 277 12.92 13.90 -16.14
C VAL A 277 12.97 14.38 -14.69
N VAL A 278 11.92 15.04 -14.21
CA VAL A 278 11.80 15.48 -12.82
C VAL A 278 11.74 14.26 -11.90
N GLY A 279 10.95 13.25 -12.24
CA GLY A 279 10.84 12.00 -11.49
C GLY A 279 12.18 11.27 -11.36
N LEU A 280 12.94 11.11 -12.45
CA LEU A 280 14.27 10.50 -12.43
C LEU A 280 15.28 11.30 -11.60
N ARG A 281 15.19 12.64 -11.61
CA ARG A 281 16.04 13.50 -10.79
C ARG A 281 15.68 13.40 -9.31
N GLN A 282 14.39 13.36 -8.98
CA GLN A 282 13.89 13.26 -7.62
C GLN A 282 14.01 11.86 -7.02
N ALA A 283 13.99 10.81 -7.84
CA ALA A 283 14.15 9.42 -7.39
C ALA A 283 15.43 9.19 -6.60
N LYS A 284 16.50 9.96 -6.87
CA LYS A 284 17.75 9.93 -6.09
C LYS A 284 17.58 10.33 -4.61
N ASN A 285 16.52 11.08 -4.30
CA ASN A 285 16.22 11.59 -2.97
C ASN A 285 15.03 10.87 -2.31
N ILE A 286 14.28 10.04 -3.05
CA ILE A 286 13.14 9.29 -2.52
C ILE A 286 13.63 7.93 -2.03
N ARG A 287 13.95 7.84 -0.74
CA ARG A 287 14.14 6.57 -0.04
C ARG A 287 12.87 6.27 0.74
N ALA A 288 12.17 5.19 0.39
CA ALA A 288 10.83 4.93 0.90
C ALA A 288 10.82 4.64 2.42
N GLU A 289 11.90 4.07 2.98
CA GLU A 289 11.92 3.59 4.37
C GLU A 289 13.30 3.72 5.06
N GLY A 290 14.11 4.73 4.69
CA GLY A 290 15.40 5.02 5.35
C GLY A 290 16.63 4.51 4.60
N GLU A 291 17.80 4.51 5.27
CA GLU A 291 19.02 3.92 4.71
C GLU A 291 19.04 2.41 4.97
N VAL A 292 19.26 1.60 3.93
CA VAL A 292 19.42 0.15 4.04
C VAL A 292 20.87 -0.18 3.70
N GLY A 293 21.53 -1.00 4.54
CA GLY A 293 22.88 -1.45 4.27
C GLY A 293 22.95 -2.37 3.05
N GLY A 294 24.08 -2.35 2.33
CA GLY A 294 24.35 -3.37 1.31
C GLY A 294 24.42 -4.75 1.95
N GLY A 295 23.67 -5.71 1.40
CA GLY A 295 23.61 -7.09 1.86
C GLY A 295 24.37 -8.06 0.95
N THR A 296 24.06 -9.35 1.09
CA THR A 296 24.65 -10.38 0.23
C THR A 296 24.17 -10.27 -1.22
N LYS A 297 25.02 -10.57 -2.21
CA LYS A 297 24.62 -10.50 -3.63
C LYS A 297 23.54 -11.51 -4.02
N ARG A 298 23.53 -12.70 -3.39
CA ARG A 298 22.71 -13.84 -3.85
C ARG A 298 21.21 -13.61 -3.73
N ALA A 299 20.72 -13.18 -2.56
CA ALA A 299 19.28 -13.06 -2.33
C ALA A 299 18.60 -11.97 -3.18
N PRO A 300 19.14 -10.73 -3.29
CA PRO A 300 18.62 -9.71 -4.19
C PRO A 300 18.66 -10.15 -5.66
N LEU A 301 19.71 -10.87 -6.10
CA LEU A 301 19.79 -11.39 -7.47
C LEU A 301 18.73 -12.45 -7.74
N ILE A 302 18.50 -13.40 -6.82
CA ILE A 302 17.44 -14.41 -6.96
C ILE A 302 16.07 -13.74 -7.09
N PHE A 303 15.82 -12.70 -6.29
CA PHE A 303 14.58 -11.94 -6.39
C PHE A 303 14.45 -11.21 -7.74
N LEU A 304 15.52 -10.58 -8.22
CA LEU A 304 15.55 -9.96 -9.54
C LEU A 304 15.28 -10.97 -10.66
N PHE A 305 15.87 -12.17 -10.59
CA PHE A 305 15.59 -13.25 -11.55
C PHE A 305 14.14 -13.71 -11.50
N GLY A 306 13.54 -13.80 -10.30
CA GLY A 306 12.12 -14.10 -10.15
C GLY A 306 11.24 -13.04 -10.83
N MET A 307 11.54 -11.76 -10.61
CA MET A 307 10.84 -10.65 -11.27
C MET A 307 11.03 -10.65 -12.79
N MET A 308 12.25 -10.90 -13.26
CA MET A 308 12.52 -11.03 -14.71
C MET A 308 11.76 -12.22 -15.31
N GLY A 309 11.71 -13.36 -14.62
CA GLY A 309 10.95 -14.53 -15.05
C GLY A 309 9.46 -14.22 -15.20
N PHE A 310 8.88 -13.48 -14.25
CA PHE A 310 7.51 -13.00 -14.35
C PHE A 310 7.29 -12.05 -15.55
N ILE A 311 8.21 -11.10 -15.77
CA ILE A 311 8.13 -10.17 -16.91
C ILE A 311 8.23 -10.91 -18.24
N ILE A 312 9.13 -11.90 -18.35
CA ILE A 312 9.29 -12.74 -19.54
C ILE A 312 8.02 -13.58 -19.76
N TYR A 313 7.47 -14.17 -18.69
CA TYR A 313 6.20 -14.89 -18.77
C TYR A 313 5.08 -13.98 -19.29
N ALA A 314 4.98 -12.73 -18.80
CA ALA A 314 4.00 -11.76 -19.29
C ALA A 314 4.22 -11.43 -20.78
N LEU A 315 5.46 -11.26 -21.25
CA LEU A 315 5.77 -11.07 -22.68
C LEU A 315 5.35 -12.28 -23.52
N VAL A 316 5.64 -13.50 -23.06
CA VAL A 316 5.25 -14.73 -23.75
C VAL A 316 3.73 -14.89 -23.77
N ASN A 317 3.05 -14.57 -22.68
CA ASN A 317 1.59 -14.59 -22.62
C ASN A 317 0.98 -13.55 -23.56
N THR A 318 1.58 -12.36 -23.66
CA THR A 318 1.14 -11.33 -24.60
C THR A 318 1.31 -11.79 -26.06
N ALA A 319 2.33 -12.60 -26.36
CA ALA A 319 2.50 -13.19 -27.70
C ALA A 319 1.40 -14.19 -28.07
N SER A 320 0.56 -14.64 -27.13
CA SER A 320 -0.62 -15.45 -27.43
C SER A 320 -1.81 -14.63 -27.97
N ILE A 321 -1.75 -13.29 -27.88
CA ILE A 321 -2.79 -12.41 -28.42
C ILE A 321 -2.78 -12.52 -29.95
N PRO A 322 -3.93 -12.83 -30.58
CA PRO A 322 -4.00 -12.94 -32.04
C PRO A 322 -3.63 -11.64 -32.75
N GLN A 323 -3.01 -11.74 -33.93
CA GLN A 323 -2.54 -10.57 -34.70
C GLN A 323 -3.65 -9.57 -35.07
N TYR A 324 -4.89 -10.03 -35.25
CA TYR A 324 -6.02 -9.14 -35.54
C TYR A 324 -6.42 -8.27 -34.34
N ALA A 325 -6.02 -8.65 -33.13
CA ALA A 325 -6.23 -7.93 -31.87
C ALA A 325 -4.93 -7.32 -31.34
N PHE A 326 -3.95 -7.06 -32.21
CA PHE A 326 -2.62 -6.55 -31.80
C PHE A 326 -2.68 -5.24 -30.99
N VAL A 327 -3.73 -4.43 -31.16
CA VAL A 327 -3.95 -3.22 -30.35
C VAL A 327 -3.93 -3.55 -28.86
N ASP A 328 -4.53 -4.67 -28.45
CA ASP A 328 -4.60 -5.10 -27.05
C ASP A 328 -3.22 -5.55 -26.53
N ALA A 329 -2.30 -5.92 -27.43
CA ALA A 329 -0.94 -6.30 -27.08
C ALA A 329 -0.01 -5.08 -26.89
N VAL A 330 -0.36 -3.90 -27.40
CA VAL A 330 0.55 -2.73 -27.43
C VAL A 330 0.98 -2.32 -26.03
N PHE A 331 0.03 -2.19 -25.10
CA PHE A 331 0.33 -1.76 -23.74
C PHE A 331 1.13 -2.83 -22.96
N PRO A 332 0.72 -4.12 -22.89
CA PRO A 332 1.48 -5.15 -22.21
C PRO A 332 2.89 -5.36 -22.79
N VAL A 333 3.05 -5.35 -24.13
CA VAL A 333 4.38 -5.46 -24.76
C VAL A 333 5.27 -4.29 -24.36
N PHE A 334 4.76 -3.06 -24.41
CA PHE A 334 5.55 -1.88 -24.08
C PHE A 334 6.01 -1.91 -22.61
N VAL A 335 5.08 -2.13 -21.68
CA VAL A 335 5.38 -2.15 -20.24
C VAL A 335 6.36 -3.26 -19.90
N ALA A 336 6.15 -4.47 -20.42
CA ALA A 336 7.01 -5.60 -20.11
C ALA A 336 8.40 -5.46 -20.77
N SER A 337 8.49 -4.89 -21.97
CA SER A 337 9.78 -4.60 -22.63
C SER A 337 10.59 -3.55 -21.88
N VAL A 338 9.97 -2.44 -21.48
CA VAL A 338 10.62 -1.38 -20.70
C VAL A 338 11.05 -1.92 -19.33
N SER A 339 10.19 -2.70 -18.67
CA SER A 339 10.50 -3.33 -17.38
C SER A 339 11.65 -4.33 -17.49
N LEU A 340 11.70 -5.11 -18.57
CA LEU A 340 12.78 -6.04 -18.84
C LEU A 340 14.10 -5.30 -19.08
N ALA A 341 14.09 -4.23 -19.88
CA ALA A 341 15.27 -3.40 -20.11
C ALA A 341 15.78 -2.77 -18.80
N ALA A 342 14.89 -2.26 -17.94
CA ALA A 342 15.24 -1.74 -16.63
C ALA A 342 15.81 -2.83 -15.71
N ALA A 343 15.22 -4.03 -15.70
CA ALA A 343 15.70 -5.17 -14.92
C ALA A 343 17.08 -5.66 -15.39
N LEU A 344 17.32 -5.70 -16.71
CA LEU A 344 18.64 -5.99 -17.29
C LEU A 344 19.67 -4.91 -16.95
N GLY A 345 19.28 -3.64 -16.96
CA GLY A 345 20.12 -2.53 -16.51
C GLY A 345 20.49 -2.64 -15.03
N LEU A 346 19.52 -2.99 -14.18
CA LEU A 346 19.76 -3.25 -12.75
C LEU A 346 20.68 -4.47 -12.55
N MET A 347 20.48 -5.54 -13.30
CA MET A 347 21.34 -6.72 -13.28
C MET A 347 22.79 -6.37 -13.67
N ALA A 348 22.97 -5.59 -14.74
CA ALA A 348 24.30 -5.12 -15.14
C ALA A 348 24.95 -4.25 -14.04
N GLN A 349 24.19 -3.36 -13.41
CA GLN A 349 24.68 -2.58 -12.26
C GLN A 349 25.08 -3.47 -11.08
N MET A 350 24.29 -4.50 -10.76
CA MET A 350 24.63 -5.49 -9.74
C MET A 350 25.93 -6.22 -10.09
N MET A 351 26.15 -6.61 -11.34
CA MET A 351 27.38 -7.28 -11.74
C MET A 351 28.62 -6.39 -11.57
N LEU A 352 28.49 -5.07 -11.78
CA LEU A 352 29.60 -4.12 -11.74
C LEU A 352 29.89 -3.56 -10.32
N LYS A 353 28.88 -3.48 -9.46
CA LYS A 353 29.00 -2.85 -8.13
C LYS A 353 29.49 -3.82 -7.04
N PRO A 354 30.18 -3.31 -6.00
CA PRO A 354 30.59 -4.09 -4.84
C PRO A 354 29.38 -4.48 -3.97
N GLU A 355 29.55 -5.47 -3.10
CA GLU A 355 28.48 -6.02 -2.24
C GLU A 355 27.88 -4.98 -1.27
N ASN A 356 28.67 -3.99 -0.87
CA ASN A 356 28.24 -2.95 0.08
C ASN A 356 27.40 -1.83 -0.55
N ASP A 357 27.14 -1.87 -1.86
CA ASP A 357 26.32 -0.87 -2.53
C ASP A 357 24.83 -1.06 -2.22
N ALA A 358 24.08 0.05 -2.12
CA ALA A 358 22.63 0.03 -1.88
C ALA A 358 21.83 -0.76 -2.93
N VAL A 359 22.40 -1.00 -4.11
CA VAL A 359 21.82 -1.88 -5.14
C VAL A 359 21.63 -3.33 -4.63
N PHE A 360 22.38 -3.74 -3.62
CA PHE A 360 22.24 -5.03 -2.92
C PHE A 360 21.50 -4.92 -1.59
N ALA A 361 20.63 -3.92 -1.43
CA ALA A 361 19.83 -3.74 -0.23
C ALA A 361 19.15 -5.06 0.19
N ASP A 362 19.43 -5.50 1.41
CA ASP A 362 18.74 -6.62 2.05
C ASP A 362 18.58 -6.32 3.53
N ARG A 363 17.36 -6.00 3.93
CA ARG A 363 17.06 -5.66 5.32
C ARG A 363 17.28 -6.79 6.31
N GLU A 364 17.38 -8.05 5.86
CA GLU A 364 17.76 -9.16 6.74
C GLU A 364 19.24 -9.10 7.15
N CYS A 365 20.06 -8.34 6.43
CA CYS A 365 21.47 -8.12 6.77
C CYS A 365 21.68 -6.96 7.75
N ASP A 366 20.70 -6.05 7.89
CA ASP A 366 20.77 -4.94 8.83
C ASP A 366 20.89 -5.43 10.28
N GLU A 367 21.70 -4.74 11.08
CA GLU A 367 21.95 -5.10 12.48
C GLU A 367 20.66 -5.09 13.32
N GLU A 368 19.79 -4.11 13.11
CA GLU A 368 18.49 -4.02 13.79
C GLU A 368 17.63 -5.26 13.52
N THR A 369 17.65 -5.78 12.29
CA THR A 369 16.88 -6.96 11.89
C THR A 369 17.49 -8.25 12.42
N ARG A 370 18.82 -8.36 12.46
CA ARG A 370 19.52 -9.51 13.06
C ARG A 370 19.28 -9.63 14.56
N GLN A 371 19.07 -8.50 15.24
CA GLN A 371 18.75 -8.46 16.66
C GLN A 371 17.27 -8.75 16.95
N MET A 372 16.42 -8.87 15.93
CA MET A 372 15.01 -9.21 16.14
C MET A 372 14.86 -10.63 16.74
N PRO A 373 13.94 -10.82 17.71
CA PRO A 373 13.77 -12.10 18.38
C PRO A 373 13.29 -13.23 17.46
N PHE A 374 12.72 -12.90 16.30
CA PHE A 374 12.17 -13.89 15.38
C PHE A 374 12.52 -13.62 13.91
N GLY A 375 12.90 -14.70 13.22
CA GLY A 375 13.24 -14.67 11.80
C GLY A 375 12.03 -14.48 10.88
N LEU A 376 12.30 -14.04 9.66
CA LEU A 376 11.29 -13.82 8.62
C LEU A 376 10.52 -15.09 8.26
N TRP A 377 11.25 -16.16 7.90
CA TRP A 377 10.66 -17.41 7.41
C TRP A 377 9.84 -18.14 8.48
N GLN A 378 10.29 -18.10 9.73
CA GLN A 378 9.53 -18.66 10.85
C GLN A 378 8.21 -17.91 11.06
N THR A 379 8.23 -16.58 10.91
CA THR A 379 7.03 -15.75 11.04
C THR A 379 6.06 -15.98 9.87
N LEU A 380 6.58 -16.15 8.65
CA LEU A 380 5.80 -16.53 7.46
C LEU A 380 5.17 -17.92 7.56
N ALA A 381 5.87 -18.89 8.16
CA ALA A 381 5.40 -20.26 8.31
C ALA A 381 4.10 -20.35 9.12
N TRP A 382 3.89 -19.47 10.10
CA TRP A 382 2.62 -19.38 10.83
C TRP A 382 1.45 -19.03 9.92
N PHE A 383 1.64 -18.05 9.03
CA PHE A 383 0.60 -17.61 8.10
C PHE A 383 0.35 -18.65 7.01
N ALA A 384 1.41 -19.24 6.45
CA ALA A 384 1.29 -20.34 5.50
C ALA A 384 0.59 -21.56 6.13
N GLY A 385 0.92 -21.86 7.39
CA GLY A 385 0.29 -22.93 8.16
C GLY A 385 -1.22 -22.73 8.33
N LEU A 386 -1.68 -21.50 8.60
CA LEU A 386 -3.11 -21.21 8.66
C LEU A 386 -3.79 -21.46 7.30
N LEU A 387 -3.16 -21.08 6.19
CA LEU A 387 -3.71 -21.29 4.85
C LEU A 387 -3.82 -22.77 4.51
N ILE A 388 -2.77 -23.55 4.78
CA ILE A 388 -2.78 -25.00 4.58
C ILE A 388 -3.84 -25.66 5.47
N ALA A 389 -3.90 -25.28 6.75
CA ALA A 389 -4.92 -25.79 7.66
C ALA A 389 -6.34 -25.43 7.18
N THR A 390 -6.54 -24.23 6.64
CA THR A 390 -7.83 -23.78 6.09
C THR A 390 -8.22 -24.64 4.88
N SER A 391 -7.29 -24.93 3.97
CA SER A 391 -7.59 -25.80 2.82
C SER A 391 -7.94 -27.23 3.23
N ILE A 392 -7.46 -27.71 4.38
CA ILE A 392 -7.70 -29.09 4.82
C ILE A 392 -8.98 -29.16 5.68
N PHE A 393 -9.09 -28.34 6.71
CA PHE A 393 -10.11 -28.46 7.76
C PHE A 393 -11.25 -27.44 7.67
N GLY A 394 -11.15 -26.47 6.76
CA GLY A 394 -12.03 -25.31 6.71
C GLY A 394 -11.59 -24.21 7.68
N PHE A 395 -12.03 -22.98 7.40
CA PHE A 395 -11.46 -21.77 8.00
C PHE A 395 -11.64 -21.69 9.51
N ILE A 396 -12.83 -22.00 10.06
CA ILE A 396 -13.09 -21.85 11.50
C ILE A 396 -12.30 -22.87 12.33
N ILE A 397 -12.21 -24.12 11.88
CA ILE A 397 -11.42 -25.16 12.57
C ILE A 397 -9.94 -24.80 12.52
N ALA A 398 -9.45 -24.41 11.33
CA ALA A 398 -8.07 -23.97 11.13
C ALA A 398 -7.73 -22.74 11.99
N LEU A 399 -8.63 -21.76 12.04
CA LEU A 399 -8.48 -20.54 12.83
C LEU A 399 -8.43 -20.84 14.33
N GLY A 400 -9.34 -21.69 14.84
CA GLY A 400 -9.34 -22.08 16.24
C GLY A 400 -8.03 -22.74 16.65
N GLY A 401 -7.56 -23.72 15.86
CA GLY A 401 -6.26 -24.37 16.07
C GLY A 401 -5.09 -23.39 15.97
N PHE A 402 -5.10 -22.53 14.96
CA PHE A 402 -4.08 -21.50 14.77
C PHE A 402 -3.99 -20.54 15.95
N LEU A 403 -5.12 -19.99 16.43
CA LEU A 403 -5.13 -19.05 17.56
C LEU A 403 -4.59 -19.70 18.83
N LEU A 404 -5.00 -20.94 19.12
CA LEU A 404 -4.49 -21.68 20.28
C LEU A 404 -2.97 -21.88 20.19
N LEU A 405 -2.47 -22.38 19.06
CA LEU A 405 -1.05 -22.63 18.85
C LEU A 405 -0.23 -21.33 18.84
N PHE A 406 -0.73 -20.31 18.16
CA PHE A 406 -0.05 -19.03 18.04
C PHE A 406 0.06 -18.32 19.40
N PHE A 407 -1.03 -18.23 20.16
CA PHE A 407 -0.97 -17.60 21.48
C PHE A 407 -0.12 -18.39 22.48
N HIS A 408 -0.19 -19.72 22.44
CA HIS A 408 0.60 -20.56 23.33
C HIS A 408 2.10 -20.51 23.01
N TYR A 409 2.49 -20.75 21.75
CA TYR A 409 3.90 -20.88 21.36
C TYR A 409 4.55 -19.55 20.95
N ARG A 410 3.84 -18.71 20.18
CA ARG A 410 4.38 -17.45 19.67
C ARG A 410 4.22 -16.30 20.67
N ALA A 411 3.01 -16.09 21.20
CA ALA A 411 2.77 -15.00 22.15
C ALA A 411 3.20 -15.34 23.60
N ARG A 412 3.40 -16.63 23.91
CA ARG A 412 3.82 -17.17 25.20
C ARG A 412 2.92 -16.71 26.35
N ILE A 413 1.60 -16.75 26.15
CA ILE A 413 0.62 -16.40 27.19
C ILE A 413 0.14 -17.64 27.96
N SER A 414 -0.39 -17.42 29.16
CA SER A 414 -0.91 -18.49 30.02
C SER A 414 -2.02 -19.29 29.31
N PRO A 415 -2.11 -20.63 29.50
CA PRO A 415 -3.07 -21.49 28.80
C PRO A 415 -4.53 -21.01 28.90
N ILE A 416 -4.95 -20.53 30.07
CA ILE A 416 -6.31 -20.01 30.27
C ILE A 416 -6.57 -18.79 29.38
N ARG A 417 -5.64 -17.83 29.35
CA ARG A 417 -5.75 -16.65 28.48
C ARG A 417 -5.69 -17.02 27.00
N THR A 418 -4.91 -18.02 26.63
CA THR A 418 -4.89 -18.57 25.25
C THR A 418 -6.27 -19.05 24.83
N ILE A 419 -6.91 -19.89 25.65
CA ILE A 419 -8.25 -20.42 25.34
C ILE A 419 -9.27 -19.29 25.26
N VAL A 420 -9.27 -18.37 26.23
CA VAL A 420 -10.19 -17.22 26.24
C VAL A 420 -10.01 -16.35 24.99
N GLN A 421 -8.77 -16.02 24.62
CA GLN A 421 -8.49 -15.21 23.44
C GLN A 421 -8.85 -15.91 22.12
N ALA A 422 -8.61 -17.22 22.03
CA ALA A 422 -9.01 -18.02 20.88
C ALA A 422 -10.54 -18.07 20.72
N ILE A 423 -11.26 -18.32 21.81
CA ILE A 423 -12.74 -18.33 21.83
C ILE A 423 -13.28 -16.97 21.43
N ILE A 424 -12.75 -15.88 21.98
CA ILE A 424 -13.16 -14.51 21.61
C ILE A 424 -12.93 -14.26 20.11
N GLY A 425 -11.79 -14.68 19.58
CA GLY A 425 -11.47 -14.53 18.15
C GLY A 425 -12.45 -15.26 17.24
N VAL A 426 -12.71 -16.54 17.55
CA VAL A 426 -13.65 -17.36 16.79
C VAL A 426 -15.07 -16.81 16.90
N MET A 427 -15.53 -16.44 18.11
CA MET A 427 -16.86 -15.83 18.30
C MET A 427 -17.00 -14.52 17.54
N PHE A 428 -15.97 -13.68 17.55
CA PHE A 428 -15.96 -12.43 16.77
C PHE A 428 -16.11 -12.71 15.28
N MET A 429 -15.41 -13.72 14.74
CA MET A 429 -15.54 -14.08 13.33
C MET A 429 -16.90 -14.65 12.98
N CYS A 430 -17.45 -15.53 13.82
CA CYS A 430 -18.81 -16.03 13.62
C CYS A 430 -19.83 -14.89 13.66
N GLY A 431 -19.66 -13.92 14.57
CA GLY A 431 -20.47 -12.72 14.63
C GLY A 431 -20.37 -11.87 13.35
N MET A 432 -19.15 -11.62 12.87
CA MET A 432 -18.89 -10.90 11.62
C MET A 432 -19.55 -11.60 10.43
N ALA A 433 -19.32 -12.89 10.26
CA ALA A 433 -19.91 -13.70 9.19
C ALA A 433 -21.44 -13.70 9.23
N TRP A 434 -22.02 -13.82 10.43
CA TRP A 434 -23.47 -13.72 10.63
C TRP A 434 -24.00 -12.33 10.25
N THR A 435 -23.35 -11.25 10.70
CA THR A 435 -23.77 -9.88 10.36
C THR A 435 -23.67 -9.57 8.88
N LEU A 436 -22.70 -10.17 8.19
CA LEU A 436 -22.50 -9.98 6.75
C LEU A 436 -23.33 -10.98 5.92
N ASN A 437 -23.98 -11.95 6.57
CA ASN A 437 -24.70 -13.06 5.95
C ASN A 437 -23.83 -13.85 4.97
N ARG A 438 -22.65 -14.27 5.42
CA ARG A 438 -21.63 -14.91 4.57
C ARG A 438 -21.03 -16.12 5.25
N ASP A 439 -20.79 -17.15 4.44
CA ASP A 439 -20.16 -18.39 4.88
C ASP A 439 -18.63 -18.31 4.83
N PHE A 440 -18.01 -19.26 5.53
CA PHE A 440 -16.56 -19.39 5.63
C PHE A 440 -16.00 -20.26 4.51
N PRO A 441 -14.68 -20.13 4.20
CA PRO A 441 -14.02 -21.03 3.27
C PRO A 441 -14.14 -22.50 3.69
N PRO A 442 -14.80 -23.36 2.89
CA PRO A 442 -14.81 -24.79 3.15
C PRO A 442 -13.42 -25.37 2.85
N GLY A 443 -13.04 -26.38 3.61
CA GLY A 443 -11.85 -27.19 3.36
C GLY A 443 -12.19 -28.50 2.65
N LEU A 444 -11.16 -29.31 2.45
CA LEU A 444 -11.30 -30.69 1.96
C LEU A 444 -12.18 -31.53 2.91
N LEU A 445 -12.13 -31.29 4.21
CA LEU A 445 -12.95 -32.02 5.19
C LEU A 445 -14.45 -31.87 4.90
N GLN A 446 -14.89 -30.67 4.56
CA GLN A 446 -16.28 -30.33 4.24
C GLN A 446 -16.77 -30.99 2.95
N HIS A 447 -15.86 -31.41 2.05
CA HIS A 447 -16.22 -32.22 0.88
C HIS A 447 -16.56 -33.67 1.25
N PHE A 448 -15.99 -34.20 2.33
CA PHE A 448 -16.22 -35.58 2.77
C PHE A 448 -17.31 -35.68 3.84
N ILE A 449 -17.50 -34.63 4.65
CA ILE A 449 -18.41 -34.62 5.81
C ILE A 449 -19.21 -33.32 5.80
N THR A 450 -20.53 -33.43 5.86
CA THR A 450 -21.41 -32.27 6.07
C THR A 450 -21.36 -31.85 7.54
N LEU A 451 -20.76 -30.70 7.81
CA LEU A 451 -20.68 -30.12 9.15
C LEU A 451 -21.74 -29.01 9.31
N PRO A 452 -22.28 -28.80 10.53
CA PRO A 452 -23.20 -27.70 10.78
C PRO A 452 -22.47 -26.35 10.74
N TRP A 453 -23.17 -25.28 10.38
CA TRP A 453 -22.64 -23.91 10.51
C TRP A 453 -22.20 -23.62 11.95
N PRO A 454 -21.03 -23.00 12.19
CA PRO A 454 -20.11 -22.33 11.25
C PRO A 454 -18.95 -23.22 10.74
N LEU A 455 -19.04 -24.55 10.91
CA LEU A 455 -17.99 -25.51 10.55
C LEU A 455 -18.16 -26.11 9.15
N GLY A 456 -19.33 -25.93 8.55
CA GLY A 456 -19.74 -26.44 7.24
C GLY A 456 -19.05 -25.81 6.06
#